data_AF-A0A0P8XLZ5-F1
#
_entry.id   AF-A0A0P8XLZ5-F1
#
_cell.length_a   1.000
_cell.length_b   1.000
_cell.length_c   1.000
_cell.angle_alpha   90.00
_cell.angle_beta   90.00
_cell.angle_gamma   90.00
#
_symmetry.space_group_name_H-M   'P 1'
#
loop_
_entity.id
_entity.type
_entity.pdbx_description
1 polymer ?
#
loop_
_entity_poly.entity_id
_entity_poly.type
_entity_poly.pdbx_seq_one_letter_code
_entity_poly.pdbx_strand_id
1 'polypeptide(L)'
;MESKQQQNQGQKPNDQGQKLNDQGQDQRTQSITSFYIYNPYEKRIVEAPLTNCDAFISLLKCVIGTGVLAMPLAICCSGIVVGIVMCILLMIILTYSIHLLIHGMTECCRRRQVPQISMPEAVQIAYEEGPTCVQWMGRTAGIMTTCVIVFSQFLLCTVYLVFVAKNFKEIGDQYAGSYNERLYVLGVCILLLPLFMIRRLKYLVPLNLISNFVLYGGFALIMYYLFSGLPDIRDRDLAKPPIEWIEFFGIAAFSLTAVGSMLVVEAHMKHPESYLGFFGVLNLAVFFILISNMFFGLMGYWRFGEEVHASITLNIPRDEM
;
A
#
# COMPACT_ATOMS: atom_id res chain seq x y z
N MET A 1 92.27 -44.48 -9.13
CA MET A 1 91.38 -43.72 -8.23
C MET A 1 90.22 -43.26 -9.11
N GLU A 2 88.95 -43.51 -8.88
CA GLU A 2 88.17 -44.39 -8.01
C GLU A 2 86.76 -44.40 -8.66
N SER A 3 85.92 -45.32 -8.21
CA SER A 3 84.71 -45.78 -8.91
C SER A 3 83.43 -45.37 -8.18
N LYS A 4 82.29 -45.36 -8.92
CA LYS A 4 80.89 -45.63 -8.52
C LYS A 4 79.96 -44.53 -7.92
N GLN A 5 78.78 -44.44 -8.56
CA GLN A 5 77.37 -44.45 -8.08
C GLN A 5 76.93 -43.91 -6.69
N GLN A 6 75.80 -43.16 -6.76
CA GLN A 6 74.59 -43.14 -5.89
C GLN A 6 74.49 -42.31 -4.57
N GLN A 7 73.25 -41.76 -4.40
CA GLN A 7 72.47 -41.43 -3.18
C GLN A 7 72.45 -40.00 -2.57
N ASN A 8 71.34 -39.29 -2.84
CA ASN A 8 70.24 -38.81 -1.96
C ASN A 8 70.48 -38.12 -0.58
N GLN A 9 69.57 -37.16 -0.29
CA GLN A 9 69.19 -36.47 0.98
C GLN A 9 70.19 -35.47 1.61
N GLY A 10 69.80 -34.30 2.13
CA GLY A 10 68.49 -33.67 2.33
C GLY A 10 68.59 -32.29 3.02
N GLN A 11 67.76 -31.35 2.54
CA GLN A 11 66.85 -30.44 3.26
C GLN A 11 67.28 -29.67 4.54
N LYS A 12 67.09 -28.35 4.51
CA LYS A 12 66.24 -27.57 5.44
C LYS A 12 65.95 -26.14 4.90
N PRO A 13 64.70 -25.81 4.57
CA PRO A 13 64.20 -24.43 4.47
C PRO A 13 63.13 -24.17 5.54
N ASN A 14 63.18 -23.00 6.21
CA ASN A 14 62.04 -22.27 6.79
C ASN A 14 62.52 -21.35 7.92
N ASP A 15 62.23 -20.05 7.79
CA ASP A 15 61.84 -19.22 8.95
C ASP A 15 61.37 -17.81 8.54
N GLN A 16 61.86 -17.27 7.41
CA GLN A 16 61.45 -15.92 6.96
C GLN A 16 60.21 -15.91 6.04
N GLY A 17 59.96 -16.98 5.28
CA GLY A 17 58.75 -17.10 4.44
C GLY A 17 57.47 -17.42 5.23
N GLN A 18 57.59 -17.84 6.49
CA GLN A 18 56.44 -18.24 7.32
C GLN A 18 55.81 -17.05 8.06
N LYS A 19 56.60 -16.06 8.51
CA LYS A 19 56.05 -14.86 9.17
C LYS A 19 55.28 -13.93 8.22
N LEU A 20 55.66 -13.86 6.94
CA LEU A 20 54.94 -13.08 5.93
C LEU A 20 53.64 -13.78 5.49
N ASN A 21 53.62 -15.12 5.54
CA ASN A 21 52.42 -15.90 5.24
C ASN A 21 51.44 -15.94 6.40
N ASP A 22 51.87 -15.90 7.67
CA ASP A 22 50.94 -15.82 8.82
C ASP A 22 50.21 -14.48 8.87
N GLN A 23 50.90 -13.34 8.68
CA GLN A 23 50.22 -12.04 8.58
C GLN A 23 49.33 -11.92 7.34
N GLY A 24 49.75 -12.55 6.24
CA GLY A 24 48.96 -12.64 5.01
C GLY A 24 47.77 -13.61 5.09
N GLN A 25 47.81 -14.61 5.97
CA GLN A 25 46.69 -15.55 6.20
C GLN A 25 45.73 -15.04 7.27
N ASP A 26 46.18 -14.31 8.30
CA ASP A 26 45.26 -13.68 9.26
C ASP A 26 44.46 -12.54 8.61
N GLN A 27 45.08 -11.73 7.75
CA GLN A 27 44.34 -10.71 6.98
C GLN A 27 43.43 -11.31 5.90
N ARG A 28 43.83 -12.43 5.27
CA ARG A 28 43.01 -13.09 4.23
C ARG A 28 41.90 -13.98 4.84
N THR A 29 42.08 -14.45 6.07
CA THR A 29 41.04 -15.13 6.86
C THR A 29 40.04 -14.14 7.46
N GLN A 30 40.48 -12.92 7.82
CA GLN A 30 39.58 -11.82 8.19
C GLN A 30 38.84 -11.21 6.98
N SER A 31 39.41 -11.24 5.76
CA SER A 31 38.71 -10.73 4.57
C SER A 31 37.65 -11.68 4.01
N ILE A 32 37.72 -12.98 4.31
CA ILE A 32 36.69 -13.97 3.90
C ILE A 32 35.49 -13.97 4.87
N THR A 33 35.62 -13.36 6.05
CA THR A 33 34.56 -13.22 7.07
C THR A 33 33.95 -11.82 7.14
N SER A 34 34.19 -10.96 6.13
CA SER A 34 33.23 -9.91 5.81
C SER A 34 32.02 -10.57 5.18
N PHE A 35 31.09 -11.03 6.01
CA PHE A 35 29.72 -11.39 5.62
C PHE A 35 29.18 -10.31 4.67
N TYR A 36 29.19 -10.56 3.36
CA TYR A 36 28.38 -9.80 2.42
C TYR A 36 26.93 -10.12 2.77
N ILE A 37 26.36 -9.38 3.73
CA ILE A 37 24.93 -9.32 3.94
C ILE A 37 24.37 -8.78 2.63
N TYR A 38 23.81 -9.67 1.82
CA TYR A 38 23.19 -9.30 0.56
C TYR A 38 22.12 -8.26 0.82
N ASN A 39 22.34 -7.06 0.32
CA ASN A 39 21.35 -6.00 0.36
C ASN A 39 20.50 -6.10 -0.93
N PRO A 40 19.24 -6.56 -0.85
CA PRO A 40 18.38 -6.67 -2.03
C PRO A 40 18.14 -5.31 -2.70
N TYR A 41 18.23 -4.22 -1.94
CA TYR A 41 17.94 -2.87 -2.41
C TYR A 41 18.99 -2.30 -3.37
N GLU A 42 20.26 -2.69 -3.26
CA GLU A 42 21.35 -2.16 -4.10
C GLU A 42 21.35 -2.71 -5.53
N LYS A 43 20.73 -3.87 -5.75
CA LYS A 43 20.74 -4.58 -7.05
C LYS A 43 19.45 -4.38 -7.85
N ARG A 44 18.55 -3.50 -7.39
CA ARG A 44 17.26 -3.23 -8.03
C ARG A 44 17.41 -2.25 -9.19
N ILE A 45 16.92 -2.61 -10.37
CA ILE A 45 16.82 -1.72 -11.53
C ILE A 45 15.33 -1.36 -11.70
N VAL A 46 14.98 -0.10 -11.44
CA VAL A 46 13.61 0.40 -11.59
C VAL A 46 13.56 1.37 -12.78
N GLU A 47 12.66 1.11 -13.73
CA GLU A 47 12.36 2.07 -14.80
C GLU A 47 11.62 3.27 -14.20
N ALA A 48 12.20 4.48 -14.31
CA ALA A 48 11.69 5.73 -13.72
C ALA A 48 11.43 5.68 -12.19
N PRO A 49 12.50 5.72 -11.36
CA PRO A 49 12.36 5.57 -9.92
C PRO A 49 11.64 6.77 -9.27
N LEU A 50 10.74 6.50 -8.32
CA LEU A 50 10.08 7.53 -7.52
C LEU A 50 11.05 8.11 -6.48
N THR A 51 11.02 9.44 -6.32
CA THR A 51 11.64 10.10 -5.17
C THR A 51 10.80 9.88 -3.90
N ASN A 52 11.38 10.13 -2.73
CA ASN A 52 10.66 9.98 -1.45
C ASN A 52 9.42 10.88 -1.37
N CYS A 53 9.47 12.08 -1.94
CA CYS A 53 8.32 12.99 -2.02
C CYS A 53 7.26 12.46 -3.01
N ASP A 54 7.68 11.96 -4.18
CA ASP A 54 6.74 11.41 -5.15
C ASP A 54 6.04 10.15 -4.61
N ALA A 55 6.79 9.33 -3.87
CA ALA A 55 6.26 8.19 -3.15
C ALA A 55 5.23 8.62 -2.09
N PHE A 56 5.57 9.58 -1.23
CA PHE A 56 4.65 10.13 -0.23
C PHE A 56 3.35 10.62 -0.88
N ILE A 57 3.46 11.44 -1.92
CA ILE A 57 2.31 11.98 -2.67
C ILE A 57 1.50 10.84 -3.30
N SER A 58 2.16 9.82 -3.83
CA SER A 58 1.50 8.66 -4.43
C SER A 58 0.70 7.86 -3.38
N LEU A 59 1.26 7.65 -2.19
CA LEU A 59 0.56 7.00 -1.07
C LEU A 59 -0.67 7.80 -0.63
N LEU A 60 -0.55 9.12 -0.51
CA LEU A 60 -1.68 9.99 -0.19
C LEU A 60 -2.77 9.89 -1.27
N LYS A 61 -2.41 9.94 -2.55
CA LYS A 61 -3.37 9.80 -3.67
C LYS A 61 -4.10 8.47 -3.67
N CYS A 62 -3.44 7.38 -3.24
CA CYS A 62 -4.09 6.08 -3.16
C CYS A 62 -5.22 6.03 -2.13
N VAL A 63 -5.17 6.89 -1.11
CA VAL A 63 -6.14 6.89 0.00
C VAL A 63 -7.13 8.06 -0.09
N ILE A 64 -6.68 9.22 -0.56
CA ILE A 64 -7.53 10.38 -0.88
C ILE A 64 -8.24 10.10 -2.21
N GLY A 65 -9.16 9.13 -2.19
CA GLY A 65 -9.98 8.71 -3.32
C GLY A 65 -11.42 8.52 -2.89
N THR A 66 -12.07 7.43 -3.30
CA THR A 66 -13.44 7.12 -2.88
C THR A 66 -13.54 6.68 -1.42
N GLY A 67 -12.45 6.15 -0.85
CA GLY A 67 -12.40 5.71 0.54
C GLY A 67 -12.73 6.83 1.54
N VAL A 68 -12.01 7.96 1.45
CA VAL A 68 -12.19 9.10 2.38
C VAL A 68 -13.62 9.65 2.36
N LEU A 69 -14.31 9.56 1.22
CA LEU A 69 -15.69 10.04 1.05
C LEU A 69 -16.72 9.19 1.80
N ALA A 70 -16.38 7.94 2.13
CA ALA A 70 -17.20 7.02 2.91
C ALA A 70 -16.91 7.09 4.43
N MET A 71 -15.82 7.76 4.84
CA MET A 71 -15.43 7.87 6.25
C MET A 71 -16.51 8.52 7.15
N PRO A 72 -17.28 9.53 6.70
CA PRO A 72 -18.38 10.08 7.50
C PRO A 72 -19.46 9.05 7.82
N LEU A 73 -19.77 8.14 6.88
CA LEU A 73 -20.72 7.04 7.11
C LEU A 73 -20.18 6.09 8.18
N ALA A 74 -18.89 5.78 8.15
CA ALA A 74 -18.27 4.96 9.18
C ALA A 74 -18.47 5.57 10.58
N ILE A 75 -18.20 6.88 10.74
CA ILE A 75 -18.40 7.54 12.03
C ILE A 75 -19.88 7.57 12.42
N CYS A 76 -20.80 7.67 11.46
CA CYS A 76 -22.23 7.55 11.73
C CYS A 76 -22.60 6.20 12.37
N CYS A 77 -22.04 5.08 11.88
CA CYS A 77 -22.30 3.73 12.39
C CYS A 77 -21.67 3.44 13.78
N SER A 78 -20.63 4.16 14.18
CA SER A 78 -19.92 3.91 15.45
C SER A 78 -20.21 4.96 16.53
N GLY A 79 -20.57 6.18 16.15
CA GLY A 79 -20.57 7.35 17.00
C GLY A 79 -19.17 8.00 17.05
N ILE A 80 -19.13 9.30 17.37
CA ILE A 80 -17.90 10.11 17.25
C ILE A 80 -16.75 9.56 18.10
N VAL A 81 -16.99 9.29 19.38
CA VAL A 81 -15.92 8.91 20.32
C VAL A 81 -15.39 7.52 20.00
N VAL A 82 -16.30 6.57 19.79
CA VAL A 82 -15.95 5.18 19.48
C VAL A 82 -15.25 5.09 18.12
N GLY A 83 -15.77 5.79 17.10
CA GLY A 83 -15.17 5.83 15.77
C GLY A 83 -13.74 6.36 15.77
N ILE A 84 -13.45 7.42 16.54
CA ILE A 84 -12.08 7.95 16.69
C ILE A 84 -11.15 6.91 17.32
N VAL A 85 -11.55 6.30 18.44
CA VAL A 85 -10.73 5.29 19.13
C VAL A 85 -10.48 4.08 18.23
N MET A 86 -11.53 3.56 17.58
CA MET A 86 -11.44 2.41 16.69
C MET A 86 -10.61 2.71 15.44
N CYS A 87 -10.70 3.93 14.89
CA CYS A 87 -9.88 4.38 13.75
C CYS A 87 -8.38 4.38 14.10
N ILE A 88 -8.01 4.91 15.28
CA ILE A 88 -6.62 4.92 15.75
C ILE A 88 -6.11 3.48 15.95
N LEU A 89 -6.89 2.62 16.62
CA LEU A 89 -6.51 1.22 16.84
C LEU A 89 -6.35 0.47 15.52
N LEU A 90 -7.29 0.64 14.60
CA LEU A 90 -7.26 0.03 13.28
C LEU A 90 -6.04 0.48 12.49
N MET A 91 -5.71 1.77 12.52
CA MET A 91 -4.52 2.29 11.84
C MET A 91 -3.22 1.71 12.41
N ILE A 92 -3.11 1.58 13.74
CA ILE A 92 -1.93 0.95 14.38
C ILE A 92 -1.77 -0.49 13.89
N ILE A 93 -2.86 -1.27 13.87
CA ILE A 93 -2.86 -2.67 13.41
C ILE A 93 -2.47 -2.76 11.93
N LEU A 94 -3.04 -1.91 11.08
CA LEU A 94 -2.75 -1.89 9.64
C LEU A 94 -1.30 -1.51 9.36
N THR A 95 -0.79 -0.49 10.06
CA THR A 95 0.59 -0.04 9.97
C THR A 95 1.55 -1.15 10.38
N TYR A 96 1.30 -1.79 11.52
CA TYR A 96 2.10 -2.93 11.99
C TYR A 96 2.09 -4.08 10.97
N SER A 97 0.92 -4.38 10.41
CA SER A 97 0.75 -5.45 9.41
C SER A 97 1.58 -5.19 8.14
N ILE A 98 1.61 -3.95 7.65
CA ILE A 98 2.40 -3.58 6.47
C ILE A 98 3.91 -3.64 6.77
N HIS A 99 4.35 -3.16 7.94
CA HIS A 99 5.76 -3.28 8.33
C HIS A 99 6.19 -4.74 8.41
N LEU A 100 5.40 -5.58 9.08
CA LEU A 100 5.66 -7.01 9.19
C LEU A 100 5.72 -7.68 7.80
N LEU A 101 4.80 -7.32 6.90
CA LEU A 101 4.75 -7.85 5.54
C LEU A 101 6.01 -7.48 4.76
N ILE A 102 6.40 -6.22 4.75
CA ILE A 102 7.59 -5.78 3.98
C ILE A 102 8.86 -6.35 4.59
N HIS A 103 9.01 -6.38 5.92
CA HIS A 103 10.15 -7.05 6.55
C HIS A 103 10.24 -8.53 6.17
N GLY A 104 9.11 -9.25 6.14
CA GLY A 104 9.05 -10.63 5.69
C GLY A 104 9.48 -10.80 4.22
N MET A 105 9.01 -9.91 3.34
CA MET A 105 9.41 -9.91 1.93
C MET A 105 10.91 -9.63 1.77
N THR A 106 11.46 -8.63 2.47
CA THR A 106 12.88 -8.30 2.42
C THR A 106 13.76 -9.44 2.94
N GLU A 107 13.34 -10.12 4.00
CA GLU A 107 14.07 -11.30 4.50
C GLU A 107 14.07 -12.45 3.49
N CYS A 108 12.95 -12.68 2.79
CA CYS A 108 12.89 -13.68 1.70
C CYS A 108 13.82 -13.30 0.53
N CYS A 109 13.85 -12.01 0.14
CA CYS A 109 14.81 -11.50 -0.86
C CYS A 109 16.26 -11.76 -0.44
N ARG A 110 16.58 -11.50 0.84
CA ARG A 110 17.93 -11.70 1.40
C ARG A 110 18.35 -13.16 1.37
N ARG A 111 17.45 -14.09 1.72
CA ARG A 111 17.73 -15.53 1.72
C ARG A 111 17.93 -16.10 0.33
N ARG A 112 17.08 -15.71 -0.62
CA ARG A 112 17.17 -16.16 -2.02
C ARG A 112 18.18 -15.38 -2.87
N GLN A 113 18.81 -14.34 -2.32
CA GLN A 113 19.78 -13.48 -3.01
C GLN A 113 19.21 -12.84 -4.29
N VAL A 114 17.93 -12.45 -4.25
CA VAL A 114 17.21 -11.81 -5.36
C VAL A 114 16.87 -10.35 -5.02
N PRO A 115 16.95 -9.40 -5.98
CA PRO A 115 16.83 -7.97 -5.69
C PRO A 115 15.39 -7.55 -5.39
N GLN A 116 14.41 -8.26 -5.94
CA GLN A 116 12.99 -7.99 -5.75
C GLN A 116 12.20 -9.29 -5.93
N ILE A 117 11.18 -9.47 -5.11
CA ILE A 117 10.18 -10.52 -5.25
C ILE A 117 8.79 -9.91 -5.22
N SER A 118 7.85 -10.51 -5.95
CA SER A 118 6.44 -10.15 -5.81
C SER A 118 5.86 -10.72 -4.51
N MET A 119 4.78 -10.14 -4.00
CA MET A 119 4.13 -10.64 -2.77
C MET A 119 3.73 -12.13 -2.86
N PRO A 120 3.14 -12.64 -3.97
CA PRO A 120 2.82 -14.06 -4.08
C PRO A 120 4.06 -14.98 -4.05
N GLU A 121 5.15 -14.57 -4.70
CA GLU A 121 6.42 -15.30 -4.68
C GLU A 121 7.04 -15.29 -3.29
N ALA A 122 6.98 -14.16 -2.58
CA ALA A 122 7.44 -14.04 -1.20
C ALA A 122 6.72 -15.03 -0.29
N VAL A 123 5.38 -15.12 -0.40
CA VAL A 123 4.58 -16.06 0.37
C VAL A 123 4.94 -17.50 0.00
N GLN A 124 5.08 -17.82 -1.30
CA GLN A 124 5.49 -19.15 -1.71
C GLN A 124 6.85 -19.55 -1.10
N ILE A 125 7.86 -18.67 -1.19
CA ILE A 125 9.20 -18.91 -0.65
C ILE A 125 9.15 -19.05 0.88
N ALA A 126 8.37 -18.20 1.57
CA ALA A 126 8.24 -18.26 3.02
C ALA A 126 7.66 -19.59 3.51
N TYR A 127 6.72 -20.17 2.76
CA TYR A 127 6.18 -21.50 3.08
C TYR A 127 7.15 -22.63 2.73
N GLU A 128 7.85 -22.54 1.60
CA GLU A 128 8.87 -23.53 1.18
C GLU A 128 10.07 -23.60 2.14
N GLU A 129 10.47 -22.47 2.72
CA GLU A 129 11.55 -22.38 3.71
C GLU A 129 11.06 -22.53 5.16
N GLY A 130 9.74 -22.69 5.35
CA GLY A 130 9.10 -22.87 6.65
C GLY A 130 9.32 -24.26 7.25
N PRO A 131 8.70 -24.58 8.41
CA PRO A 131 8.78 -25.91 9.01
C PRO A 131 8.20 -27.01 8.10
N THR A 132 8.73 -28.22 8.17
CA THR A 132 8.42 -29.36 7.26
C THR A 132 6.93 -29.65 7.11
N CYS A 133 6.10 -29.35 8.11
CA CYS A 133 4.64 -29.53 8.03
C CYS A 133 3.94 -28.59 7.03
N VAL A 134 4.48 -27.39 6.78
CA VAL A 134 3.83 -26.37 5.92
C VAL A 134 4.48 -26.25 4.54
N GLN A 135 5.67 -26.83 4.35
CA GLN A 135 6.43 -26.77 3.09
C GLN A 135 5.67 -27.34 1.89
N TRP A 136 4.91 -28.43 2.10
CA TRP A 136 4.10 -29.03 1.04
C TRP A 136 3.04 -28.07 0.47
N MET A 137 2.62 -27.07 1.25
CA MET A 137 1.60 -26.10 0.85
C MET A 137 2.18 -24.85 0.15
N GLY A 138 3.50 -24.76 -0.05
CA GLY A 138 4.15 -23.55 -0.57
C GLY A 138 3.60 -23.08 -1.92
N ARG A 139 3.52 -24.00 -2.89
CA ARG A 139 2.96 -23.67 -4.23
C ARG A 139 1.50 -23.24 -4.16
N THR A 140 0.70 -23.88 -3.30
CA THR A 140 -0.71 -23.54 -3.10
C THR A 140 -0.87 -22.16 -2.47
N ALA A 141 -0.02 -21.80 -1.50
CA ALA A 141 -0.05 -20.50 -0.82
C ALA A 141 0.25 -19.34 -1.77
N GLY A 142 1.22 -19.51 -2.69
CA GLY A 142 1.51 -18.51 -3.72
C GLY A 142 0.34 -18.29 -4.69
N ILE A 143 -0.32 -19.37 -5.14
CA ILE A 143 -1.50 -19.28 -6.01
C ILE A 143 -2.67 -18.62 -5.26
N MET A 144 -2.93 -19.03 -4.01
CA MET A 144 -3.99 -18.43 -3.19
C MET A 144 -3.77 -16.92 -3.01
N THR A 145 -2.54 -16.50 -2.71
CA THR A 145 -2.18 -15.08 -2.57
C THR A 145 -2.43 -14.33 -3.88
N THR A 146 -2.07 -14.92 -5.01
CA THR A 146 -2.36 -14.36 -6.34
C THR A 146 -3.86 -14.17 -6.56
N CYS A 147 -4.68 -15.18 -6.23
CA CYS A 147 -6.13 -15.09 -6.32
C CYS A 147 -6.70 -13.98 -5.42
N VAL A 148 -6.23 -13.85 -4.18
CA VAL A 148 -6.67 -12.81 -3.25
C VAL A 148 -6.34 -11.42 -3.77
N ILE A 149 -5.12 -11.19 -4.29
CA ILE A 149 -4.72 -9.90 -4.86
C ILE A 149 -5.59 -9.54 -6.07
N VAL A 150 -5.74 -10.48 -7.02
CA VAL A 150 -6.55 -10.25 -8.24
C VAL A 150 -8.01 -9.97 -7.89
N PHE A 151 -8.59 -10.75 -6.98
CA PHE A 151 -9.96 -10.54 -6.53
C PHE A 151 -10.12 -9.19 -5.82
N SER A 152 -9.19 -8.82 -4.93
CA SER A 152 -9.23 -7.54 -4.22
C SER A 152 -9.18 -6.34 -5.18
N GLN A 153 -8.34 -6.41 -6.22
CA GLN A 153 -8.27 -5.37 -7.24
C GLN A 153 -9.53 -5.31 -8.11
N PHE A 154 -10.12 -6.47 -8.45
CA PHE A 154 -11.39 -6.52 -9.16
C PHE A 154 -12.52 -5.87 -8.36
N LEU A 155 -12.59 -6.12 -7.04
CA LEU A 155 -13.56 -5.49 -6.14
C LEU A 155 -13.36 -3.99 -6.08
N LEU A 156 -12.12 -3.53 -5.94
CA LEU A 156 -11.80 -2.10 -5.91
C LEU A 156 -12.26 -1.40 -7.20
N CYS A 157 -11.99 -1.99 -8.37
CA CYS A 157 -12.46 -1.47 -9.66
C CYS A 157 -13.99 -1.38 -9.73
N THR A 158 -14.69 -2.39 -9.22
CA THR A 158 -16.16 -2.40 -9.22
C THR A 158 -16.73 -1.31 -8.31
N VAL A 159 -16.16 -1.11 -7.11
CA VAL A 159 -16.58 -0.04 -6.20
C VAL A 159 -16.37 1.33 -6.84
N TYR A 160 -15.24 1.56 -7.53
CA TYR A 160 -15.01 2.81 -8.27
C TYR A 160 -16.02 3.02 -9.39
N LEU A 161 -16.35 1.99 -10.17
CA LEU A 161 -17.36 2.08 -11.23
C LEU A 161 -18.74 2.44 -10.69
N VAL A 162 -19.16 1.78 -9.60
CA VAL A 162 -20.44 2.05 -8.93
C VAL A 162 -20.46 3.46 -8.36
N PHE A 163 -19.37 3.90 -7.75
CA PHE A 163 -19.25 5.27 -7.23
C PHE A 163 -19.42 6.30 -8.36
N VAL A 164 -18.70 6.15 -9.47
CA VAL A 164 -18.83 7.05 -10.63
C VAL A 164 -20.26 7.04 -11.16
N ALA A 165 -20.86 5.86 -11.34
CA ALA A 165 -22.23 5.72 -11.82
C ALA A 165 -23.25 6.41 -10.91
N LYS A 166 -23.10 6.31 -9.58
CA LYS A 166 -23.98 6.99 -8.63
C LYS A 166 -23.86 8.52 -8.71
N ASN A 167 -22.65 9.06 -8.84
CA ASN A 167 -22.46 10.50 -9.01
C ASN A 167 -23.02 11.00 -10.36
N PHE A 168 -22.83 10.24 -11.44
CA PHE A 168 -23.42 10.57 -12.74
C PHE A 168 -24.94 10.50 -12.73
N LYS A 169 -25.52 9.55 -11.96
CA LYS A 169 -26.97 9.46 -11.78
C LYS A 169 -27.52 10.71 -11.11
N GLU A 170 -26.93 11.18 -10.01
CA GLU A 170 -27.43 12.39 -9.33
C GLU A 170 -27.44 13.60 -10.28
N ILE A 171 -26.39 13.77 -11.10
CA ILE A 171 -26.36 14.83 -12.12
C ILE A 171 -27.43 14.58 -13.21
N GLY A 172 -27.58 13.34 -13.66
CA GLY A 172 -28.52 12.98 -14.72
C GLY A 172 -29.99 13.12 -14.31
N ASP A 173 -30.35 12.75 -13.09
CA ASP A 173 -31.71 12.83 -12.56
C ASP A 173 -32.17 14.29 -12.40
N GLN A 174 -31.25 15.24 -12.22
CA GLN A 174 -31.56 16.69 -12.22
C GLN A 174 -31.99 17.20 -13.61
N TYR A 175 -31.38 16.70 -14.69
CA TYR A 175 -31.60 17.22 -16.05
C TYR A 175 -32.58 16.39 -16.89
N ALA A 176 -32.71 15.08 -16.65
CA ALA A 176 -33.36 14.16 -17.59
C ALA A 176 -34.49 13.29 -16.97
N GLY A 177 -34.79 13.42 -15.67
CA GLY A 177 -35.82 12.63 -14.99
C GLY A 177 -35.32 11.27 -14.47
N SER A 178 -36.03 10.71 -13.49
CA SER A 178 -35.60 9.53 -12.70
C SER A 178 -35.52 8.25 -13.53
N TYR A 179 -34.34 7.91 -14.05
CA TYR A 179 -34.08 6.62 -14.69
C TYR A 179 -33.50 5.58 -13.69
N ASN A 180 -33.67 4.30 -14.01
CA ASN A 180 -33.18 3.21 -13.17
C ASN A 180 -31.65 3.27 -12.99
N GLU A 181 -31.20 3.12 -11.74
CA GLU A 181 -29.77 3.14 -11.36
C GLU A 181 -28.90 2.17 -12.18
N ARG A 182 -29.47 1.03 -12.56
CA ARG A 182 -28.79 -0.02 -13.31
C ARG A 182 -28.44 0.42 -14.73
N LEU A 183 -29.23 1.30 -15.34
CA LEU A 183 -28.93 1.86 -16.66
C LEU A 183 -27.74 2.82 -16.61
N TYR A 184 -27.61 3.63 -15.56
CA TYR A 184 -26.45 4.50 -15.37
C TYR A 184 -25.18 3.69 -15.16
N VAL A 185 -25.23 2.63 -14.33
CA VAL A 185 -24.11 1.70 -14.15
C VAL A 185 -23.72 1.04 -15.48
N LEU A 186 -24.70 0.56 -16.26
CA LEU A 186 -24.45 -0.04 -17.56
C LEU A 186 -23.84 0.96 -18.55
N GLY A 187 -24.36 2.19 -18.59
CA GLY A 187 -23.87 3.26 -19.45
C GLY A 187 -22.42 3.64 -19.13
N VAL A 188 -22.08 3.79 -17.85
CA VAL A 188 -20.70 4.03 -17.39
C VAL A 188 -19.80 2.84 -17.73
N CYS A 189 -20.24 1.60 -17.53
CA CYS A 189 -19.48 0.42 -17.95
C CYS A 189 -19.19 0.40 -19.46
N ILE A 190 -20.18 0.71 -20.30
CA ILE A 190 -20.00 0.79 -21.76
C ILE A 190 -19.03 1.92 -22.14
N LEU A 191 -19.11 3.07 -21.46
CA LEU A 191 -18.19 4.20 -21.65
C LEU A 191 -16.74 3.86 -21.29
N LEU A 192 -16.52 3.09 -20.22
CA LEU A 192 -15.17 2.70 -19.77
C LEU A 192 -14.56 1.54 -20.58
N LEU A 193 -15.38 0.74 -21.27
CA LEU A 193 -14.93 -0.38 -22.10
C LEU A 193 -13.89 0.01 -23.17
N PRO A 194 -14.07 1.07 -23.99
CA PRO A 194 -13.04 1.52 -24.92
C PRO A 194 -11.78 2.05 -24.22
N LEU A 195 -11.90 2.59 -22.99
CA LEU A 195 -10.76 3.03 -22.19
C LEU A 195 -9.89 1.84 -21.75
N PHE A 196 -10.51 0.72 -21.37
CA PHE A 196 -9.80 -0.52 -21.05
C PHE A 196 -9.14 -1.18 -22.27
N MET A 197 -9.62 -0.86 -23.49
CA MET A 197 -9.03 -1.37 -24.73
C MET A 197 -7.77 -0.62 -25.17
N ILE A 198 -7.40 0.48 -24.50
CA ILE A 198 -6.17 1.24 -24.78
C ILE A 198 -4.95 0.40 -24.37
N ARG A 199 -4.36 -0.31 -25.34
CA ARG A 199 -3.13 -1.09 -25.15
C ARG A 199 -1.87 -0.26 -24.91
N ARG A 200 -1.93 1.06 -25.14
CA ARG A 200 -0.76 1.96 -25.06
C ARG A 200 -0.89 2.86 -23.83
N LEU A 201 -0.33 2.40 -22.70
CA LEU A 201 -0.25 3.11 -21.42
C LEU A 201 0.31 4.53 -21.53
N LYS A 202 1.10 4.84 -22.56
CA LYS A 202 1.64 6.18 -22.82
C LYS A 202 0.56 7.26 -22.95
N TYR A 203 -0.61 6.93 -23.50
CA TYR A 203 -1.71 7.91 -23.64
C TYR A 203 -2.44 8.19 -22.32
N LEU A 204 -2.29 7.34 -21.31
CA LEU A 204 -2.90 7.54 -19.99
C LEU A 204 -2.11 8.52 -19.12
N VAL A 205 -0.83 8.76 -19.42
CA VAL A 205 0.03 9.66 -18.64
C VAL A 205 -0.51 11.10 -18.57
N PRO A 206 -0.83 11.80 -19.68
CA PRO A 206 -1.38 13.16 -19.60
C PRO A 206 -2.78 13.18 -18.98
N LEU A 207 -3.59 12.14 -19.22
CA LEU A 207 -4.91 12.01 -18.60
C LEU A 207 -4.80 11.90 -17.08
N ASN A 208 -3.90 11.05 -16.58
CA ASN A 208 -3.64 10.89 -15.15
C ASN A 208 -3.17 12.22 -14.52
N LEU A 209 -2.37 13.02 -15.23
CA LEU A 209 -1.99 14.34 -14.75
C LEU A 209 -3.21 15.25 -14.55
N ILE A 210 -4.10 15.32 -15.53
CA ILE A 210 -5.36 16.09 -15.44
C ILE A 210 -6.23 15.55 -14.29
N SER A 211 -6.37 14.22 -14.18
CA SER A 211 -7.13 13.59 -13.11
C SER A 211 -6.62 13.97 -11.73
N ASN A 212 -5.30 14.07 -11.53
CA ASN A 212 -4.73 14.51 -10.26
C ASN A 212 -5.12 15.96 -9.92
N PHE A 213 -5.09 16.89 -10.90
CA PHE A 213 -5.53 18.27 -10.66
C PHE A 213 -7.02 18.34 -10.29
N VAL A 214 -7.86 17.60 -11.01
CA VAL A 214 -9.31 17.53 -10.73
C VAL A 214 -9.58 16.89 -9.37
N LEU A 215 -8.83 15.84 -8.99
CA LEU A 215 -8.93 15.18 -7.69
C LEU A 215 -8.64 16.16 -6.56
N TYR A 216 -7.54 16.91 -6.63
CA TYR A 216 -7.21 17.91 -5.61
C TYR A 216 -8.23 19.05 -5.56
N GLY A 217 -8.72 19.51 -6.72
CA GLY A 217 -9.78 20.51 -6.79
C GLY A 217 -11.09 20.03 -6.13
N GLY A 218 -11.52 18.81 -6.45
CA GLY A 218 -12.70 18.19 -5.85
C GLY A 218 -12.55 17.99 -4.34
N PHE A 219 -11.39 17.54 -3.88
CA PHE A 219 -11.11 17.42 -2.45
C PHE A 219 -11.18 18.78 -1.73
N ALA A 220 -10.61 19.85 -2.31
CA ALA A 220 -10.68 21.20 -1.77
C ALA A 220 -12.12 21.74 -1.71
N LEU A 221 -12.93 21.49 -2.75
CA LEU A 221 -14.33 21.89 -2.81
C LEU A 221 -15.17 21.19 -1.73
N ILE A 222 -15.01 19.87 -1.60
CA ILE A 222 -15.73 19.11 -0.56
C ILE A 222 -15.33 19.62 0.82
N MET A 223 -14.06 19.93 1.01
CA MET A 223 -13.57 20.46 2.28
C MET A 223 -14.18 21.84 2.59
N TYR A 224 -14.28 22.73 1.59
CA TYR A 224 -14.99 24.01 1.72
C TYR A 224 -16.48 23.83 2.10
N TYR A 225 -17.17 22.88 1.46
CA TYR A 225 -18.56 22.55 1.79
C TYR A 225 -18.72 22.00 3.21
N LEU A 226 -17.78 21.18 3.69
CA LEU A 226 -17.76 20.67 5.07
C LEU A 226 -17.73 21.79 6.12
N PHE A 227 -17.02 22.88 5.82
CA PHE A 227 -16.92 24.05 6.71
C PHE A 227 -18.12 25.02 6.62
N SER A 228 -19.03 24.82 5.67
CA SER A 228 -20.14 25.73 5.42
C SER A 228 -21.44 25.21 6.02
N GLY A 229 -21.99 25.94 7.01
CA GLY A 229 -23.31 25.64 7.61
C GLY A 229 -23.30 24.54 8.67
N LEU A 230 -22.39 24.61 9.66
CA LEU A 230 -22.32 23.63 10.75
C LEU A 230 -23.49 23.81 11.73
N PRO A 231 -24.35 22.79 11.93
CA PRO A 231 -25.37 22.79 12.98
C PRO A 231 -24.75 22.58 14.38
N ASP A 232 -25.52 22.80 15.45
CA ASP A 232 -25.05 22.60 16.83
C ASP A 232 -24.65 21.13 17.07
N ILE A 233 -23.51 20.90 17.75
CA ILE A 233 -22.89 19.57 17.97
C ILE A 233 -23.74 18.68 18.87
N ARG A 234 -24.64 19.28 19.66
CA ARG A 234 -25.28 18.64 20.82
C ARG A 234 -26.33 17.57 20.48
N ASP A 235 -26.83 17.52 19.25
CA ASP A 235 -27.84 16.54 18.80
C ASP A 235 -27.22 15.33 18.07
N ARG A 236 -25.95 15.00 18.35
CA ARG A 236 -25.25 13.88 17.70
C ARG A 236 -25.00 12.75 18.67
N ASP A 237 -25.19 11.52 18.20
CA ASP A 237 -24.94 10.33 19.02
C ASP A 237 -23.45 10.16 19.28
N LEU A 238 -23.08 10.24 20.57
CA LEU A 238 -21.70 10.04 21.01
C LEU A 238 -21.25 8.58 20.89
N ALA A 239 -22.19 7.62 20.96
CA ALA A 239 -21.94 6.19 20.85
C ALA A 239 -23.18 5.46 20.32
N LYS A 240 -22.99 4.63 19.28
CA LYS A 240 -24.02 3.74 18.71
C LYS A 240 -23.84 2.29 19.17
N PRO A 241 -24.90 1.47 19.13
CA PRO A 241 -24.84 0.07 19.56
C PRO A 241 -23.77 -0.75 18.80
N PRO A 242 -23.19 -1.78 19.44
CA PRO A 242 -22.02 -2.49 18.92
C PRO A 242 -22.27 -3.32 17.65
N ILE A 243 -23.52 -3.52 17.24
CA ILE A 243 -23.85 -4.26 16.02
C ILE A 243 -23.40 -3.51 14.75
N GLU A 244 -23.38 -2.17 14.79
CA GLU A 244 -22.98 -1.30 13.67
C GLU A 244 -21.45 -1.10 13.61
N TRP A 245 -20.71 -1.56 14.63
CA TRP A 245 -19.25 -1.43 14.66
C TRP A 245 -18.54 -2.31 13.62
N ILE A 246 -19.16 -3.41 13.18
CA ILE A 246 -18.61 -4.25 12.12
C ILE A 246 -18.67 -3.54 10.76
N GLU A 247 -19.70 -2.75 10.52
CA GLU A 247 -19.84 -1.92 9.32
C GLU A 247 -18.80 -0.79 9.33
N PHE A 248 -18.61 -0.14 10.48
CA PHE A 248 -17.50 0.81 10.68
C PHE A 248 -16.15 0.18 10.31
N PHE A 249 -15.86 -1.02 10.83
CA PHE A 249 -14.56 -1.67 10.58
C PHE A 249 -14.33 -1.91 9.08
N GLY A 250 -15.34 -2.38 8.35
CA GLY A 250 -15.23 -2.61 6.91
C GLY A 250 -14.96 -1.31 6.12
N ILE A 251 -15.73 -0.26 6.40
CA ILE A 251 -15.60 1.03 5.71
C ILE A 251 -14.28 1.70 6.07
N ALA A 252 -13.91 1.71 7.36
CA ALA A 252 -12.66 2.29 7.83
C ALA A 252 -11.43 1.53 7.31
N ALA A 253 -11.45 0.19 7.26
CA ALA A 253 -10.36 -0.60 6.70
C ALA A 253 -10.18 -0.33 5.20
N PHE A 254 -11.29 -0.20 4.46
CA PHE A 254 -11.27 0.20 3.06
C PHE A 254 -10.74 1.63 2.86
N SER A 255 -11.11 2.57 3.73
CA SER A 255 -10.69 3.97 3.63
C SER A 255 -9.25 4.20 4.04
N LEU A 256 -8.77 3.54 5.09
CA LEU A 256 -7.48 3.84 5.71
C LEU A 256 -6.31 3.07 5.08
N THR A 257 -6.56 2.08 4.21
CA THR A 257 -5.49 1.21 3.70
C THR A 257 -5.66 0.80 2.26
N ALA A 258 -4.53 0.81 1.54
CA ALA A 258 -4.40 0.34 0.17
C ALA A 258 -3.12 -0.52 0.01
N VAL A 259 -3.08 -1.69 0.67
CA VAL A 259 -1.87 -2.54 0.77
C VAL A 259 -1.24 -2.82 -0.61
N GLY A 260 -2.04 -3.18 -1.60
CA GLY A 260 -1.54 -3.47 -2.95
C GLY A 260 -0.80 -2.30 -3.57
N SER A 261 -1.34 -1.09 -3.45
CA SER A 261 -0.71 0.13 -3.97
C SER A 261 0.52 0.52 -3.15
N MET A 262 0.48 0.35 -1.83
CA MET A 262 1.62 0.63 -0.95
C MET A 262 2.83 -0.26 -1.27
N LEU A 263 2.61 -1.53 -1.60
CA LEU A 263 3.67 -2.45 -2.05
C LEU A 263 4.22 -2.07 -3.42
N VAL A 264 3.36 -1.66 -4.35
CA VAL A 264 3.81 -1.19 -5.68
C VAL A 264 4.64 0.09 -5.57
N VAL A 265 4.25 1.00 -4.66
CA VAL A 265 4.99 2.25 -4.41
C VAL A 265 6.37 1.96 -3.80
N GLU A 266 6.46 1.10 -2.77
CA GLU A 266 7.75 0.58 -2.28
C GLU A 266 8.59 0.05 -3.44
N ALA A 267 7.91 -0.69 -4.33
CA ALA A 267 8.60 -1.42 -5.36
C ALA A 267 9.26 -0.56 -6.45
N HIS A 268 8.83 0.69 -6.58
CA HIS A 268 9.34 1.62 -7.57
C HIS A 268 10.16 2.76 -6.94
N MET A 269 10.47 2.71 -5.63
CA MET A 269 11.29 3.74 -5.00
C MET A 269 12.75 3.66 -5.39
N LYS A 270 13.38 4.83 -5.49
CA LYS A 270 14.84 4.95 -5.63
C LYS A 270 15.60 4.44 -4.40
N HIS A 271 15.08 4.70 -3.20
CA HIS A 271 15.69 4.36 -1.92
C HIS A 271 14.68 3.64 -1.01
N PRO A 272 14.39 2.36 -1.26
CA PRO A 272 13.42 1.57 -0.48
C PRO A 272 13.82 1.42 1.00
N GLU A 273 15.10 1.56 1.35
CA GLU A 273 15.55 1.60 2.76
C GLU A 273 14.94 2.77 3.55
N SER A 274 14.69 3.90 2.88
CA SER A 274 14.04 5.06 3.50
C SER A 274 12.51 4.93 3.58
N TYR A 275 11.95 3.84 3.05
CA TYR A 275 10.53 3.56 3.11
C TYR A 275 10.09 3.09 4.51
N LEU A 276 10.86 2.15 5.08
CA LEU A 276 10.64 1.59 6.42
C LEU A 276 11.57 2.26 7.43
N GLY A 277 11.00 3.08 8.31
CA GLY A 277 11.71 3.72 9.40
C GLY A 277 10.74 4.50 10.28
N PHE A 278 11.16 4.88 11.49
CA PHE A 278 10.30 5.65 12.40
C PHE A 278 9.81 6.98 11.76
N PHE A 279 10.68 7.63 10.99
CA PHE A 279 10.35 8.76 10.10
C PHE A 279 10.36 8.38 8.62
N GLY A 280 10.12 7.10 8.32
CA GLY A 280 10.04 6.60 6.95
C GLY A 280 8.83 7.18 6.21
N VAL A 281 8.92 7.18 4.88
CA VAL A 281 7.87 7.72 3.99
C VAL A 281 6.50 7.10 4.27
N LEU A 282 6.48 5.79 4.58
CA LEU A 282 5.25 5.08 4.92
C LEU A 282 4.60 5.61 6.20
N ASN A 283 5.36 5.73 7.30
CA ASN A 283 4.83 6.19 8.58
C ASN A 283 4.35 7.64 8.51
N LEU A 284 5.06 8.50 7.78
CA LEU A 284 4.61 9.86 7.54
C LEU A 284 3.30 9.88 6.73
N ALA A 285 3.21 9.08 5.65
CA ALA A 285 1.99 8.99 4.85
C ALA A 285 0.80 8.50 5.66
N VAL A 286 0.97 7.39 6.40
CA VAL A 286 -0.05 6.81 7.28
C VAL A 286 -0.53 7.82 8.32
N PHE A 287 0.38 8.57 8.95
CA PHE A 287 0.02 9.61 9.92
C PHE A 287 -0.86 10.71 9.29
N PHE A 288 -0.48 11.20 8.10
CA PHE A 288 -1.28 12.19 7.36
C PHE A 288 -2.62 11.61 6.89
N ILE A 289 -2.65 10.35 6.47
CA ILE A 289 -3.87 9.63 6.09
C ILE A 289 -4.82 9.53 7.30
N LEU A 290 -4.31 9.16 8.47
CA LEU A 290 -5.12 9.04 9.69
C LEU A 290 -5.75 10.39 10.06
N ILE A 291 -4.93 11.44 10.12
CA ILE A 291 -5.42 12.79 10.47
C ILE A 291 -6.45 13.27 9.46
N SER A 292 -6.16 13.15 8.16
CA SER A 292 -7.08 13.62 7.11
C SER A 292 -8.39 12.85 7.12
N ASN A 293 -8.37 11.52 7.27
CA ASN A 293 -9.59 10.70 7.35
C ASN A 293 -10.39 10.97 8.62
N MET A 294 -9.73 11.08 9.77
CA MET A 294 -10.40 11.39 11.03
C MET A 294 -11.05 12.78 10.99
N PHE A 295 -10.33 13.76 10.44
CA PHE A 295 -10.85 15.11 10.24
C PHE A 295 -12.06 15.12 9.30
N PHE A 296 -11.93 14.47 8.14
CA PHE A 296 -12.97 14.39 7.14
C PHE A 296 -14.21 13.65 7.64
N GLY A 297 -14.01 12.51 8.31
CA GLY A 297 -15.09 11.73 8.91
C GLY A 297 -15.85 12.52 9.97
N LEU A 298 -15.12 13.21 10.87
CA LEU A 298 -15.73 13.99 11.94
C LEU A 298 -16.53 15.16 11.39
N MET A 299 -15.95 15.93 10.47
CA MET A 299 -16.61 17.08 9.86
C MET A 299 -17.82 16.65 9.01
N GLY A 300 -17.69 15.56 8.25
CA GLY A 300 -18.80 15.03 7.47
C GLY A 300 -19.96 14.56 8.35
N TYR A 301 -19.67 13.85 9.45
CA TYR A 301 -20.71 13.42 10.39
C TYR A 301 -21.34 14.61 11.14
N TRP A 302 -20.54 15.61 11.52
CA TRP A 302 -21.06 16.83 12.16
C TRP A 302 -22.06 17.54 11.23
N ARG A 303 -21.70 17.72 9.95
CA ARG A 303 -22.53 18.44 8.98
C ARG A 303 -23.83 17.70 8.62
N PHE A 304 -23.77 16.40 8.37
CA PHE A 304 -24.89 15.62 7.80
C PHE A 304 -25.65 14.76 8.82
N GLY A 305 -25.08 14.47 10.00
CA GLY A 305 -25.75 13.72 11.05
C GLY A 305 -26.10 12.29 10.66
N GLU A 306 -27.33 11.86 10.93
CA GLU A 306 -27.79 10.49 10.67
C GLU A 306 -28.15 10.21 9.20
N GLU A 307 -28.36 11.25 8.38
CA GLU A 307 -28.68 11.11 6.96
C GLU A 307 -27.43 11.04 6.06
N VAL A 308 -26.32 10.50 6.57
CA VAL A 308 -25.10 10.30 5.77
C VAL A 308 -25.31 9.14 4.81
N HIS A 309 -25.30 9.40 3.49
CA HIS A 309 -25.27 8.35 2.47
C HIS A 309 -23.86 7.78 2.29
N ALA A 310 -23.77 6.70 1.50
CA ALA A 310 -22.54 5.93 1.25
C ALA A 310 -21.33 6.73 0.75
N SER A 311 -21.55 7.91 0.17
CA SER A 311 -20.50 8.89 -0.05
C SER A 311 -21.03 10.30 0.18
N ILE A 312 -20.18 11.18 0.72
CA ILE A 312 -20.59 12.56 1.02
C ILE A 312 -21.03 13.36 -0.22
N THR A 313 -20.58 12.97 -1.40
CA THR A 313 -21.00 13.60 -2.67
C THR A 313 -22.48 13.38 -2.97
N LEU A 314 -23.09 12.30 -2.46
CA LEU A 314 -24.53 12.02 -2.58
C LEU A 314 -25.35 12.87 -1.59
N ASN A 315 -24.70 13.49 -0.61
CA ASN A 315 -25.35 14.25 0.46
C ASN A 315 -25.45 15.75 0.17
N ILE A 316 -24.81 16.24 -0.89
CA ILE A 316 -24.87 17.67 -1.25
C ILE A 316 -26.30 17.98 -1.74
N PRO A 317 -27.01 18.95 -1.12
CA PRO A 317 -28.40 19.25 -1.46
C PRO A 317 -28.53 19.70 -2.92
N ARG A 318 -29.58 19.22 -3.57
CA ARG A 318 -29.83 19.34 -5.01
C ARG A 318 -30.01 20.78 -5.51
N ASP A 319 -30.22 21.74 -4.62
CA ASP A 319 -30.42 23.15 -4.95
C ASP A 319 -29.09 23.95 -4.99
N GLU A 320 -27.95 23.38 -4.58
CA GLU A 320 -26.62 24.05 -4.55
C GLU A 320 -25.57 23.41 -5.48
N MET A 321 -25.95 22.42 -6.30
CA MET A 321 -25.11 21.87 -7.39
C MET A 321 -25.25 22.68 -8.67
#